data_AF-A0A2D6MGV5-F1
#
_entry.id   AF-A0A2D6MGV5-F1
#
_cell.length_a   1.000
_cell.length_b   1.000
_cell.length_c   1.000
_cell.angle_alpha   90.00
_cell.angle_beta   90.00
_cell.angle_gamma   90.00
#
_symmetry.space_group_name_H-M   'P 1'
#
loop_
_entity.id
_entity.type
_entity.pdbx_description
1 polymer ?
#
loop_
_entity_poly.entity_id
_entity_poly.type
_entity_poly.pdbx_seq_one_letter_code
_entity_poly.pdbx_strand_id
1 'polypeptide(L)'
;MKRAQVQINDRIKEQVDFVASYAEDCDDWVTIKKQIMLGIPSQLRKNFSRRDQKTKEQWLNAFEIELINYYKELTGITLLLRTLAERREMFGDIRKI
;
A
#
# COMPACT_ATOMS: atom_id res chain seq x y z
N MET A 1 5.20 25.86 -6.92
CA MET A 1 6.14 25.03 -6.12
C MET A 1 6.29 23.68 -6.80
N LYS A 2 7.49 23.29 -7.24
CA LYS A 2 7.74 21.93 -7.76
C LYS A 2 7.79 20.99 -6.55
N ARG A 3 6.86 20.03 -6.46
CA ARG A 3 6.96 18.94 -5.45
C ARG A 3 8.25 18.16 -5.75
N ALA A 4 9.06 17.87 -4.73
CA ALA A 4 10.16 16.94 -4.89
C ALA A 4 9.57 15.58 -5.25
N GLN A 5 9.87 15.07 -6.44
CA GLN A 5 9.46 13.73 -6.85
C GLN A 5 10.21 12.72 -5.97
N VAL A 6 9.49 11.89 -5.21
CA VAL A 6 10.14 10.83 -4.43
C VAL A 6 10.48 9.71 -5.40
N GLN A 7 11.76 9.47 -5.65
CA GLN A 7 12.18 8.38 -6.53
C GLN A 7 11.87 7.03 -5.86
N ILE A 8 10.95 6.27 -6.45
CA ILE A 8 10.65 4.90 -6.01
C ILE A 8 11.78 3.98 -6.49
N ASN A 9 12.31 3.16 -5.58
CA ASN A 9 13.32 2.16 -5.87
C ASN A 9 12.79 1.10 -6.85
N ASP A 10 13.59 0.70 -7.84
CA ASP A 10 13.16 -0.22 -8.91
C ASP A 10 12.69 -1.57 -8.38
N ARG A 11 13.31 -2.11 -7.32
CA ARG A 11 12.86 -3.35 -6.70
C ARG A 11 11.46 -3.24 -6.08
N ILE A 12 11.10 -2.05 -5.59
CA ILE A 12 9.76 -1.80 -5.09
C ILE A 12 8.78 -1.70 -6.26
N LYS A 13 9.16 -1.07 -7.38
CA LYS A 13 8.33 -1.03 -8.59
C LYS A 13 8.07 -2.43 -9.15
N GLU A 14 9.09 -3.25 -9.31
CA GLU A 14 8.94 -4.66 -9.72
C GLU A 14 7.93 -5.40 -8.85
N GLN A 15 7.99 -5.18 -7.54
CA GLN A 15 7.05 -5.81 -6.62
C GLN A 15 5.63 -5.23 -6.74
N VAL A 16 5.50 -3.93 -7.02
CA VAL A 16 4.20 -3.31 -7.30
C VAL A 16 3.60 -3.90 -8.57
N ASP A 17 4.38 -4.03 -9.64
CA ASP A 17 3.95 -4.61 -10.91
C ASP A 17 3.50 -6.07 -10.73
N PHE A 18 4.28 -6.84 -9.98
CA PHE A 18 3.92 -8.22 -9.63
C PHE A 18 2.62 -8.29 -8.82
N VAL A 19 2.42 -7.42 -7.82
CA VAL A 19 1.17 -7.39 -7.05
C VAL A 19 -0.01 -6.99 -7.93
N ALA A 20 0.16 -5.97 -8.76
CA ALA A 20 -0.86 -5.48 -9.68
C ALA A 20 -1.31 -6.54 -10.70
N SER A 21 -0.43 -7.47 -11.09
CA SER A 21 -0.78 -8.52 -12.04
C SER A 21 -1.78 -9.56 -11.50
N TYR A 22 -1.98 -9.64 -10.18
CA TYR A 22 -2.91 -10.60 -9.56
C TYR A 22 -3.89 -9.98 -8.55
N ALA A 23 -3.77 -8.68 -8.26
CA ALA A 23 -4.64 -8.00 -7.30
C ALA A 23 -6.06 -7.70 -7.83
N GLU A 24 -6.32 -8.01 -9.10
CA GLU A 24 -7.63 -7.83 -9.77
C GLU A 24 -8.21 -6.43 -9.53
N ASP A 25 -9.41 -6.33 -8.98
CA ASP A 25 -10.13 -5.08 -8.70
C ASP A 25 -9.91 -4.56 -7.26
N CYS A 26 -8.94 -5.13 -6.53
CA CYS A 26 -8.66 -4.70 -5.17
C CYS A 26 -8.16 -3.25 -5.12
N ASP A 27 -8.94 -2.41 -4.44
CA ASP A 27 -8.65 -0.99 -4.25
C ASP A 27 -8.23 -0.64 -2.81
N ASP A 28 -8.01 -1.61 -1.92
CA ASP A 28 -7.62 -1.36 -0.52
C ASP A 28 -6.11 -1.20 -0.39
N TRP A 29 -5.66 0.04 -0.15
CA TRP A 29 -4.24 0.36 -0.01
C TRP A 29 -3.54 -0.51 1.03
N VAL A 30 -4.17 -0.77 2.19
CA VAL A 30 -3.52 -1.52 3.26
C VAL A 30 -3.28 -2.98 2.86
N THR A 31 -4.19 -3.57 2.10
CA THR A 31 -4.06 -4.93 1.57
C THR A 31 -2.96 -5.00 0.50
N ILE A 32 -2.97 -4.08 -0.47
CA ILE A 32 -1.94 -3.98 -1.51
C ILE A 32 -0.55 -3.73 -0.91
N LYS A 33 -0.45 -2.75 0.01
CA LYS A 33 0.77 -2.44 0.76
C LYS A 33 1.33 -3.67 1.46
N LYS A 34 0.48 -4.48 2.10
CA LYS A 34 0.93 -5.71 2.78
C LYS A 34 1.56 -6.69 1.78
N GLN A 35 0.95 -6.90 0.63
CA GLN A 35 1.48 -7.79 -0.42
C GLN A 35 2.82 -7.27 -0.97
N ILE A 36 2.93 -5.97 -1.23
CA ILE A 36 4.20 -5.35 -1.65
C ILE A 36 5.27 -5.56 -0.59
N MET A 37 4.96 -5.28 0.68
CA MET A 37 5.91 -5.41 1.78
C MET A 37 6.38 -6.85 2.00
N LEU A 38 5.54 -7.85 1.72
CA LEU A 38 5.91 -9.27 1.82
C LEU A 38 6.98 -9.66 0.79
N GLY A 39 6.96 -9.10 -0.42
CA GLY A 39 7.91 -9.44 -1.49
C GLY A 39 9.21 -8.64 -1.54
N ILE A 40 9.39 -7.63 -0.67
CA ILE A 40 10.62 -6.81 -0.61
C ILE A 40 11.47 -7.06 0.64
N PRO A 41 12.81 -6.89 0.55
CA PRO A 41 13.71 -6.93 1.71
C PRO A 41 13.37 -5.90 2.79
N SER A 42 13.67 -6.21 4.05
CA SER A 42 13.35 -5.37 5.20
C SER A 42 13.97 -3.96 5.13
N GLN A 43 15.14 -3.83 4.50
CA GLN A 43 15.85 -2.56 4.33
C GLN A 43 15.08 -1.56 3.45
N LEU A 44 14.26 -2.07 2.52
CA LEU A 44 13.42 -1.25 1.63
C LEU A 44 12.08 -0.85 2.30
N ARG A 45 11.72 -1.51 3.40
CA ARG A 45 10.45 -1.26 4.11
C ARG A 45 10.46 0.03 4.95
N LYS A 46 11.63 0.64 5.15
CA LYS A 46 11.82 1.81 6.03
C LYS A 46 10.99 3.05 5.63
N ASN A 47 10.64 3.16 4.35
CA ASN A 47 9.87 4.31 3.83
C ASN A 47 8.35 4.12 3.94
N PHE A 48 7.87 2.92 4.27
CA PHE A 48 6.45 2.67 4.47
C PHE A 48 6.01 3.17 5.85
N SER A 49 4.82 3.77 5.91
CA SER A 49 4.25 4.19 7.20
C SER A 49 3.98 2.98 8.09
N ARG A 50 4.04 3.20 9.40
CA ARG A 50 3.64 2.21 10.40
C ARG A 50 2.22 2.52 10.87
N ARG A 51 1.48 1.48 11.22
CA ARG A 51 0.20 1.64 11.91
C ARG A 51 0.41 2.15 13.34
N ASP A 52 -0.55 2.90 13.83
CA ASP A 52 -0.64 3.24 15.24
C ASP A 52 -0.73 1.96 16.09
N GLN A 53 -0.03 1.93 17.23
CA GLN A 53 0.03 0.73 18.06
C GLN A 53 -1.27 0.48 18.84
N LYS A 54 -2.04 1.51 19.15
CA LYS A 54 -3.28 1.43 19.95
C LYS A 54 -4.51 1.32 19.06
N THR A 55 -4.72 2.28 18.17
CA THR A 55 -5.88 2.37 17.28
C THR A 55 -5.79 1.41 16.09
N LYS A 56 -4.56 1.03 15.71
CA LYS A 56 -4.23 0.25 14.49
C LYS A 56 -4.53 0.99 13.19
N GLU A 57 -4.84 2.27 13.24
CA GLU A 57 -5.03 3.14 12.09
C GLU A 57 -3.70 3.45 11.38
N GLN A 58 -3.79 3.90 10.12
CA GLN A 58 -2.63 4.24 9.28
C GLN A 58 -2.85 5.60 8.60
N TRP A 59 -1.76 6.19 8.14
CA TRP A 59 -1.76 7.43 7.36
C TRP A 59 -0.84 7.28 6.16
N LEU A 60 -1.18 7.94 5.05
CA LEU A 60 -0.32 7.98 3.87
C LEU A 60 0.80 9.00 4.07
N ASN A 61 2.03 8.58 3.81
CA ASN A 61 3.14 9.50 3.66
C ASN A 61 3.39 9.83 2.17
N ALA A 62 4.32 10.77 1.90
CA ALA A 62 4.62 11.18 0.53
C ALA A 62 5.08 10.02 -0.37
N PHE A 63 5.85 9.06 0.17
CA PHE A 63 6.30 7.89 -0.57
C PHE A 63 5.15 6.96 -0.95
N GLU A 64 4.21 6.73 -0.03
CA GLU A 64 3.04 5.90 -0.29
C GLU A 64 2.07 6.56 -1.27
N ILE A 65 1.95 7.89 -1.25
CA ILE A 65 1.19 8.63 -2.25
C ILE A 65 1.77 8.41 -3.66
N GLU A 66 3.10 8.50 -3.81
CA GLU A 66 3.73 8.22 -5.11
C GLU A 66 3.55 6.76 -5.54
N LEU A 67 3.58 5.79 -4.62
CA LEU A 67 3.28 4.39 -4.93
C LEU A 67 1.84 4.18 -5.39
N ILE A 68 0.88 4.84 -4.74
CA ILE A 68 -0.54 4.78 -5.12
C ILE A 68 -0.73 5.40 -6.51
N ASN A 69 -0.06 6.52 -6.80
CA ASN A 69 -0.11 7.14 -8.12
C ASN A 69 0.47 6.19 -9.19
N TYR A 70 1.63 5.59 -8.92
CA TYR A 70 2.25 4.62 -9.83
C TYR A 70 1.32 3.40 -10.06
N TYR A 71 0.71 2.86 -9.00
CA TYR A 71 -0.26 1.76 -9.11
C TYR A 71 -1.47 2.15 -9.98
N LYS A 72 -1.98 3.38 -9.82
CA LYS A 72 -3.08 3.90 -10.62
C LYS A 72 -2.71 4.08 -12.08
N GLU A 73 -1.51 4.57 -12.37
CA GLU A 73 -1.00 4.68 -13.74
C GLU A 73 -0.92 3.30 -14.41
N LEU A 74 -0.52 2.27 -13.66
CA LEU A 74 -0.42 0.90 -14.15
C LEU A 74 -1.77 0.22 -14.37
N THR A 75 -2.72 0.39 -13.44
CA THR A 75 -3.95 -0.42 -13.38
C THR A 75 -5.23 0.35 -13.68
N GLY A 76 -5.20 1.68 -13.61
CA GLY A 76 -6.38 2.55 -13.60
C GLY A 76 -7.10 2.62 -12.25
N ILE A 77 -6.74 1.78 -11.27
CA ILE A 77 -7.43 1.68 -9.97
C ILE A 77 -6.85 2.71 -9.00
N THR A 78 -7.73 3.46 -8.33
CA THR A 78 -7.32 4.37 -7.26
C THR A 78 -7.38 3.63 -5.93
N LEU A 79 -6.21 3.36 -5.34
CA LEU A 79 -6.13 2.72 -4.03
C LEU A 79 -6.59 3.67 -2.92
N LEU A 80 -7.47 3.17 -2.05
CA LEU A 80 -8.08 3.89 -0.94
C LEU A 80 -7.48 3.43 0.39
N LEU A 81 -7.05 4.39 1.20
CA LEU A 81 -6.72 4.14 2.60
C LEU A 81 -8.02 4.09 3.41
N ARG A 82 -8.48 2.88 3.71
CA ARG A 82 -9.65 2.63 4.57
C ARG A 82 -9.28 2.53 6.04
N THR A 83 -10.20 2.94 6.89
CA THR A 83 -10.11 2.80 8.35
C THR A 83 -10.15 1.34 8.79
N LEU A 84 -9.77 1.05 10.04
CA LEU A 84 -9.89 -0.30 10.58
C LEU A 84 -11.33 -0.81 10.58
N ALA A 85 -12.31 0.07 10.83
CA ALA A 85 -13.72 -0.28 10.86
C ALA A 85 -14.21 -0.74 9.48
N GLU A 86 -13.99 0.06 8.44
CA GLU A 86 -14.38 -0.27 7.06
C GLU A 86 -13.75 -1.59 6.60
N ARG A 87 -12.46 -1.82 6.92
CA ARG A 87 -11.78 -3.07 6.52
C ARG A 87 -12.33 -4.30 7.24
N ARG A 88 -12.81 -4.17 8.48
CA ARG A 88 -13.47 -5.27 9.20
C ARG A 88 -14.83 -5.62 8.62
N GLU A 89 -15.55 -4.62 8.12
CA GLU A 89 -16.82 -4.84 7.43
C GLU A 89 -16.59 -5.55 6.08
N MET A 90 -15.55 -5.16 5.34
CA MET A 90 -15.23 -5.76 4.04
C MET A 90 -14.70 -7.20 4.12
N PHE A 91 -13.78 -7.48 5.04
CA PHE A 91 -13.02 -8.74 5.07
C PHE A 91 -13.34 -9.63 6.29
N GLY A 92 -14.21 -9.18 7.19
CA GLY A 92 -14.42 -9.84 8.49
C GLY A 92 -13.27 -9.62 9.48
N ASP A 93 -13.40 -10.18 10.69
CA ASP A 93 -12.35 -10.07 11.71
C ASP A 93 -11.19 -11.03 11.40
N ILE A 94 -10.11 -10.49 10.83
CA ILE A 94 -8.92 -11.21 10.32
C ILE A 94 -8.09 -11.86 11.46
N ARG A 95 -8.56 -11.84 12.71
CA ARG A 95 -7.89 -12.45 13.87
C ARG A 95 -8.24 -13.94 14.09
N LYS A 96 -9.03 -14.55 13.20
CA LYS A 96 -9.47 -15.95 13.28
C LYS A 96 -8.67 -16.92 12.40
N ILE A 97 -7.38 -16.66 12.19
CA ILE A 97 -6.44 -17.64 11.60
C ILE A 97 -5.26 -17.79 12.54
#